data_AF-A0A1E7GXB6-F1
#
_entry.id   AF-A0A1E7GXB6-F1
#
_cell.length_a   1.000
_cell.length_b   1.000
_cell.length_c   1.000
_cell.angle_alpha   90.00
_cell.angle_beta   90.00
_cell.angle_gamma   90.00
#
_symmetry.space_group_name_H-M   'P 1'
#
loop_
_entity.id
_entity.type
_entity.pdbx_description
1 polymer ?
#
loop_
_entity_poly.entity_id
_entity_poly.type
_entity_poly.pdbx_seq_one_letter_code
_entity_poly.pdbx_strand_id
1 'polypeptide(L)' 'MRFSLLNRGNGFALDDNGLLDHATRQKLIQVVTGRLGVEVSFSGKKFTLEEVIGKQAKKIRHHLTGTQQYRPYLSRW' A
#
# COMPACT_ATOMS: atom_id res chain seq x y z
N MET A 1 -3.52 6.12 -9.03
CA MET A 1 -3.86 4.83 -8.38
C MET A 1 -4.45 3.91 -9.44
N ARG A 2 -3.78 2.81 -9.81
CA ARG A 2 -4.17 1.93 -10.91
C ARG A 2 -4.87 0.77 -10.24
N PHE A 3 -6.19 0.74 -10.33
CA PHE A 3 -7.05 -0.34 -9.88
C PHE A 3 -6.90 -1.56 -10.79
N SER A 4 -5.67 -2.08 -10.93
CA SER A 4 -5.32 -3.12 -11.90
C SER A 4 -6.12 -4.40 -11.72
N LEU A 5 -6.56 -4.69 -10.50
CA LEU A 5 -7.40 -5.84 -10.18
C LEU A 5 -8.84 -5.69 -10.68
N LEU A 6 -9.43 -4.50 -10.59
CA LEU A 6 -10.78 -4.18 -11.09
C LEU A 6 -10.78 -4.07 -12.63
N ASN A 7 -9.77 -3.43 -13.21
CA ASN A 7 -9.68 -3.21 -14.66
C ASN A 7 -9.36 -4.47 -15.48
N ARG A 8 -8.98 -5.58 -14.83
CA ARG A 8 -8.63 -6.84 -15.49
C ARG A 8 -9.83 -7.79 -15.66
N GLY A 9 -11.04 -7.38 -15.28
CA GLY A 9 -12.24 -8.23 -15.40
C GLY A 9 -12.13 -9.55 -14.63
N ASN A 10 -11.23 -9.62 -13.64
CA ASN A 10 -11.12 -10.80 -12.80
C ASN A 10 -12.41 -10.89 -11.97
N GLY A 11 -13.19 -11.96 -12.18
CA GLY A 11 -14.38 -12.22 -11.38
C GLY A 11 -14.00 -12.27 -9.90
N PHE A 12 -14.56 -11.36 -9.11
CA PHE A 12 -14.53 -11.43 -7.66
C PHE A 12 -15.80 -12.15 -7.24
N ALA A 13 -15.67 -13.24 -6.51
CA ALA A 13 -16.80 -13.97 -5.99
C ALA A 13 -17.06 -13.55 -4.54
N LEU A 14 -18.35 -13.53 -4.19
CA LEU A 14 -18.79 -13.37 -2.81
C LEU A 14 -19.16 -14.75 -2.25
N ASP A 15 -18.95 -14.94 -0.95
CA ASP A 15 -19.53 -16.04 -0.21
C ASP A 15 -20.99 -15.74 0.18
N ASP A 16 -21.64 -16.73 0.81
CA ASP A 16 -23.05 -16.66 1.19
C ASP A 16 -23.36 -15.56 2.22
N ASN A 17 -22.33 -14.99 2.86
CA ASN A 17 -22.44 -13.87 3.80
C ASN A 17 -22.17 -12.51 3.13
N GLY A 18 -21.96 -12.49 1.80
CA GLY A 18 -21.61 -11.28 1.06
C GLY A 18 -20.17 -10.81 1.26
N LEU A 19 -19.29 -11.64 1.83
CA LEU A 19 -17.86 -11.35 1.94
C LEU A 19 -17.12 -11.88 0.71
N LEU A 20 -15.91 -11.37 0.43
CA LEU A 20 -15.08 -11.95 -0.64
C LEU A 20 -14.82 -13.43 -0.35
N ASP A 21 -15.01 -14.31 -1.33
CA ASP A 21 -14.73 -15.72 -1.16
C ASP A 21 -13.23 -15.98 -0.86
N HIS A 22 -12.91 -17.17 -0.37
CA HIS A 22 -11.54 -17.47 0.04
C HIS A 22 -10.52 -17.30 -1.11
N ALA A 23 -10.88 -17.74 -2.32
CA ALA A 23 -10.00 -17.66 -3.49
C ALA A 23 -9.69 -16.20 -3.85
N THR A 24 -10.71 -15.34 -3.84
CA THR A 24 -10.56 -13.90 -4.07
C THR A 24 -9.71 -13.24 -2.99
N ARG A 25 -9.94 -13.57 -1.71
CA ARG A 25 -9.13 -13.02 -0.60
C ARG A 25 -7.66 -13.36 -0.77
N GLN A 26 -7.31 -14.61 -1.09
CA GLN A 26 -5.92 -15.01 -1.31
C GLN A 26 -5.28 -14.26 -2.47
N LYS A 27 -5.99 -14.12 -3.60
CA LYS A 27 -5.51 -13.36 -4.75
C LYS A 27 -5.29 -11.89 -4.41
N LEU A 28 -6.20 -11.28 -3.66
CA LEU A 28 -6.08 -9.89 -3.22
C LEU A 28 -4.86 -9.71 -2.30
N ILE A 29 -4.68 -10.61 -1.34
CA ILE A 29 -3.51 -10.61 -0.44
C ILE A 29 -2.23 -10.67 -1.25
N GLN A 30 -2.10 -11.59 -2.20
CA GLN A 30 -0.89 -11.71 -3.04
C GLN A 30 -0.57 -10.42 -3.80
N VAL A 31 -1.59 -9.79 -4.40
CA VAL A 31 -1.39 -8.54 -5.16
C VAL A 31 -1.01 -7.38 -4.24
N VAL A 32 -1.66 -7.25 -3.08
CA VAL A 32 -1.37 -6.19 -2.10
C VAL A 32 0.03 -6.36 -1.54
N THR A 33 0.39 -7.56 -1.08
CA THR A 33 1.73 -7.87 -0.57
C THR A 33 2.79 -7.64 -1.65
N GLY A 34 2.52 -8.09 -2.87
CA GLY A 34 3.40 -7.82 -4.01
C GLY A 34 3.61 -6.33 -4.26
N ARG A 35 2.56 -5.50 -4.12
CA ARG A 35 2.67 -4.05 -4.26
C ARG A 35 3.46 -3.40 -3.12
N LEU A 36 3.30 -3.87 -1.90
CA LEU A 36 4.05 -3.38 -0.74
C LEU A 36 5.55 -3.64 -0.89
N GLY A 37 5.93 -4.75 -1.53
CA GLY A 37 7.32 -5.11 -1.81
C GLY A 37 7.97 -4.35 -2.98
N VAL A 38 7.21 -3.55 -3.76
CA VAL A 38 7.78 -2.80 -4.89
C VAL A 38 8.68 -1.67 -4.40
N GLU A 39 9.90 -1.59 -4.94
CA GLU A 39 10.80 -0.46 -4.70
C GLU A 39 10.29 0.83 -5.34
N VAL A 40 10.34 1.92 -4.57
CA VAL A 40 10.02 3.28 -4.99
C VAL A 40 11.14 4.23 -4.59
N SER A 41 11.30 5.32 -5.35
CA SER A 41 12.20 6.40 -4.93
C SER A 41 11.55 7.21 -3.81
N PHE A 42 12.21 7.28 -2.66
CA PHE A 42 11.80 8.07 -1.51
C PHE A 42 13.01 8.75 -0.88
N SER A 43 12.98 10.08 -0.83
CA SER A 43 14.08 10.91 -0.31
C SER A 43 15.44 10.60 -0.98
N GLY A 44 15.43 10.41 -2.31
CA GLY A 44 16.63 10.19 -3.12
C GLY A 44 17.23 8.78 -3.04
N LYS A 45 16.58 7.85 -2.34
CA LYS A 45 17.00 6.44 -2.23
C LYS A 45 15.85 5.50 -2.58
N LYS A 46 16.18 4.28 -2.96
CA LYS A 46 15.19 3.22 -3.18
C LYS A 46 14.80 2.58 -1.86
N PHE A 47 13.51 2.42 -1.64
CA PHE A 47 12.91 1.71 -0.51
C PHE A 47 11.68 0.95 -0.99
N THR A 48 11.32 -0.14 -0.34
CA THR A 48 10.00 -0.76 -0.61
C THR A 48 8.89 0.17 -0.16
N LEU A 49 7.71 0.03 -0.75
CA LEU A 49 6.55 0.84 -0.35
C LEU A 49 6.20 0.62 1.14
N GLU A 50 6.38 -0.61 1.64
CA GLU A 50 6.26 -0.94 3.07
C GLU A 50 7.21 -0.13 3.95
N GLU A 51 8.50 -0.06 3.57
CA GLU A 51 9.49 0.73 4.30
C GLU A 51 9.15 2.22 4.28
N VAL A 52 8.63 2.74 3.16
CA VAL A 52 8.18 4.13 3.06
C VAL A 52 7.03 4.40 4.03
N ILE A 53 6.05 3.50 4.13
CA ILE A 53 4.94 3.61 5.11
C ILE A 53 5.50 3.66 6.53
N GLY A 54 6.42 2.75 6.88
CA GLY A 54 7.07 2.75 8.20
C GLY A 54 7.84 4.04 8.49
N LYS A 55 8.55 4.60 7.50
CA LYS A 55 9.24 5.90 7.63
C LYS A 55 8.25 7.06 7.78
N GLN A 56 7.11 7.03 7.09
CA GLN A 56 6.05 8.04 7.23
C GLN A 56 5.47 8.02 8.65
N ALA A 57 5.21 6.83 9.21
CA ALA A 57 4.76 6.70 10.60
C ALA A 57 5.76 7.33 11.60
N LYS A 58 7.07 7.09 11.41
CA LYS A 58 8.11 7.73 12.23
C LYS A 58 8.13 9.26 12.07
N LYS A 59 7.98 9.78 10.85
CA LYS A 59 7.90 11.23 10.60
C LYS A 59 6.67 11.86 11.24
N ILE A 60 5.53 11.17 11.24
CA ILE A 60 4.32 11.63 11.94
C ILE A 60 4.60 11.68 13.44
N ARG A 61 5.19 10.64 14.03
CA ARG A 61 5.59 10.65 15.45
C ARG A 61 6.47 11.86 15.77
N HIS A 62 7.52 12.12 14.98
CA HIS A 62 8.41 13.27 15.18
C HIS A 62 7.69 14.61 15.06
N HIS A 63 6.68 14.69 14.21
CA HIS A 63 5.86 15.88 14.08
C HIS A 63 4.97 16.12 15.30
N LEU A 64 4.31 15.06 15.79
CA LEU A 64 3.50 15.13 17.00
C LEU A 64 4.32 15.47 18.25
N THR A 65 5.60 15.07 18.29
CA THR A 65 6.52 15.43 19.39
C THR A 65 7.25 16.77 19.17
N GLY A 66 6.94 17.52 18.11
CA GLY A 66 7.53 18.83 17.83
C GLY A 66 8.99 18.82 17.36
N THR A 67 9.57 17.65 17.10
CA THR A 67 11.00 17.51 16.73
C THR A 67 11.25 17.75 15.24
N GLN A 68 10.24 17.61 14.39
CA GLN A 68 10.37 17.81 12.95
C GLN A 68 9.04 18.19 12.30
N GLN A 69 9.05 19.05 11.27
CA GLN A 69 7.86 19.29 10.46
C GLN A 69 7.54 18.07 9.58
N TYR A 70 6.29 17.60 9.59
CA TYR A 70 5.85 16.51 8.73
C TYR A 70 5.86 16.93 7.26
N ARG A 71 6.39 16.05 6.39
CA ARG A 71 6.30 16.18 4.94
C ARG A 71 5.75 14.88 4.35
N PRO A 72 4.55 14.92 3.73
CA PRO A 72 3.91 13.71 3.22
C PRO A 72 4.72 13.10 2.08
N TYR A 73 4.60 11.78 1.92
CA TYR A 73 5.13 11.10 0.75
C TYR A 73 4.28 11.46 -0.47
N LEU A 74 4.92 12.03 -1.50
CA LEU A 74 4.30 12.24 -2.80
C LEU A 74 4.82 11.17 -3.75
N SER A 75 3.95 10.23 -4.09
CA SER A 75 4.25 9.21 -5.08
C SER A 75 4.16 9.83 -6.48
N ARG A 76 5.25 9.82 -7.24
CA ARG A 76 5.21 10.14 -8.67
C ARG A 76 4.75 8.87 -9.39
N TRP A 77 3.51 8.88 -9.86
CA TRP A 77 2.92 7.85 -10.69
C TRP A 77 2.92 8.30 -12.14
#